data_AF-A0A9X7BT95-F1
#
_entry.id   AF-A0A9X7BT95-F1
#
_cell.length_a   1.000
_cell.length_b   1.000
_cell.length_c   1.000
_cell.angle_alpha   90.00
_cell.angle_beta   90.00
_cell.angle_gamma   90.00
#
_symmetry.space_group_name_H-M   'P 1'
#
loop_
_entity.id
_entity.type
_entity.pdbx_description
1 polymer ?
#
loop_
_entity_poly.entity_id
_entity_poly.type
_entity_poly.pdbx_seq_one_letter_code
_entity_poly.pdbx_strand_id
1 'polypeptide(L)'
;MRMPTSKSGNAKFRGPTSSHEYNENEDQKYAELIELYKQENEINIQLKEAHQTVLMENMSLHNYVKFLEDRIALIEKQLDTLGGSSYINKNFHKTAFVQDMKINYPKEFQDNQVTIPRSEIDLQYRFATIPAIHQISKTHIVDMNDKRIIPSELKVQVGRTGKKGKVVDNDILNAFNGDNLSFWRRTVTYDSPVDVPKNGEDVVVEIELPLHLVNNLHVNTIAIHPHPERGIQIKDIEMHYNDGWQTIQGFQQNEITSISSENHAPRKKWFFPSIPVQKIRITFVQRYSVNIDGKTVFTLGAQEIGVFLTTFETSGGMVLTPFNMEGVYNIESVEHVFLNRNAFSYPKNLDKQLDGNIYEYEVYVEDNDHTLRPLLNADWKNQIAERIWIKTHLHPDPYNGVNPCLHAVRLHYTKES
;
A
#
# COMPACT_ATOMS: atom_id res chain seq x y z
N MET A 1 -7.92 -26.75 18.60
CA MET A 1 -8.36 -27.50 19.80
C MET A 1 -7.31 -28.55 20.11
N ARG A 2 -6.61 -28.45 21.25
CA ARG A 2 -5.86 -29.60 21.79
C ARG A 2 -6.89 -30.60 22.31
N MET A 3 -6.66 -31.89 22.08
CA MET A 3 -7.52 -32.94 22.66
C MET A 3 -7.39 -32.94 24.18
N PRO A 4 -8.46 -33.28 24.93
CA PRO A 4 -8.39 -33.45 26.38
C PRO A 4 -7.27 -34.43 26.74
N THR A 5 -6.44 -34.07 27.72
CA THR A 5 -5.37 -34.95 28.22
C THR A 5 -5.77 -35.68 29.50
N SER A 6 -6.91 -35.29 30.10
CA SER A 6 -7.55 -36.01 31.19
C SER A 6 -7.85 -37.45 30.75
N LYS A 7 -7.14 -38.38 31.37
CA LYS A 7 -7.40 -39.80 31.18
C LYS A 7 -8.77 -40.11 31.77
N SER A 8 -9.57 -40.93 31.08
CA SER A 8 -10.76 -41.51 31.69
C SER A 8 -10.35 -42.18 33.00
N GLY A 9 -10.81 -41.67 34.13
CA GLY A 9 -10.40 -42.19 35.43
C GLY A 9 -10.65 -43.70 35.46
N ASN A 10 -9.63 -44.50 35.75
CA ASN A 10 -9.72 -45.96 35.88
C ASN A 10 -10.50 -46.38 37.15
N ALA A 11 -11.44 -45.55 37.59
CA ALA A 11 -12.31 -45.82 38.72
C ALA A 11 -13.27 -46.94 38.33
N LYS A 12 -13.00 -48.15 38.84
CA LYS A 12 -13.92 -49.28 38.73
C LYS A 12 -15.23 -48.90 39.42
N PHE A 13 -16.36 -49.11 38.74
CA PHE A 13 -17.67 -48.91 39.34
C PHE A 13 -17.78 -49.81 40.61
N ARG A 14 -17.79 -49.18 41.79
CA ARG A 14 -17.75 -49.83 43.12
C ARG A 14 -16.43 -50.52 43.53
N GLY A 15 -15.30 -50.18 42.93
CA GLY A 15 -13.98 -50.64 43.37
C GLY A 15 -13.28 -49.63 44.29
N PRO A 16 -12.27 -50.05 45.08
CA PRO A 16 -11.44 -49.13 45.83
C PRO A 16 -10.64 -48.25 44.84
N THR A 17 -10.85 -46.95 44.90
CA THR A 17 -10.07 -45.95 44.15
C THR A 17 -9.10 -45.30 45.12
N SER A 18 -7.84 -45.17 44.69
CA SER A 18 -6.84 -44.41 45.43
C SER A 18 -7.30 -42.96 45.59
N SER A 19 -7.29 -42.45 46.81
CA SER A 19 -7.59 -41.03 47.07
C SER A 19 -6.62 -40.10 46.35
N HIS A 20 -5.37 -40.54 46.15
CA HIS A 20 -4.36 -39.82 45.38
C HIS A 20 -4.71 -39.75 43.89
N GLU A 21 -5.12 -40.86 43.27
CA GLU A 21 -5.54 -40.89 41.86
C GLU A 21 -6.82 -40.08 41.61
N TYR A 22 -7.74 -40.08 42.58
CA TYR A 22 -8.94 -39.24 42.52
C TYR A 22 -8.59 -37.75 42.58
N ASN A 23 -7.73 -37.35 43.52
CA ASN A 23 -7.31 -35.96 43.68
C ASN A 23 -6.54 -35.46 42.44
N GLU A 24 -5.60 -36.25 41.90
CA GLU A 24 -4.89 -35.87 40.67
C GLU A 24 -5.82 -35.71 39.46
N ASN A 25 -6.84 -36.56 39.34
CA ASN A 25 -7.82 -36.47 38.26
C ASN A 25 -8.71 -35.23 38.41
N GLU A 26 -9.17 -34.92 39.63
CA GLU A 26 -9.91 -33.68 39.89
C GLU A 26 -9.04 -32.45 39.61
N ASP A 27 -7.79 -32.42 40.08
CA ASP A 27 -6.84 -31.33 39.81
C ASP A 27 -6.60 -31.13 38.30
N GLN A 28 -6.46 -32.23 37.54
CA GLN A 28 -6.33 -32.18 36.08
C GLN A 28 -7.58 -31.61 35.40
N LYS A 29 -8.78 -32.05 35.80
CA LYS A 29 -10.04 -31.50 35.27
C LYS A 29 -10.19 -30.01 35.60
N TYR A 30 -9.82 -29.58 36.81
CA TYR A 30 -9.83 -28.17 37.18
C TYR A 30 -8.85 -27.35 36.33
N ALA A 31 -7.64 -27.87 36.11
CA ALA A 31 -6.66 -27.22 35.24
C ALA A 31 -7.16 -27.11 33.79
N GLU A 32 -7.78 -28.17 33.25
CA GLU A 32 -8.40 -28.16 31.92
C GLU A 32 -9.57 -27.17 31.82
N LEU A 33 -10.45 -27.11 32.83
CA LEU A 33 -11.53 -26.13 32.90
C LEU A 33 -10.99 -24.70 32.87
N ILE A 34 -9.95 -24.42 33.65
CA ILE A 34 -9.29 -23.10 33.66
C ILE A 34 -8.65 -22.81 32.29
N GLU A 35 -8.03 -23.79 31.64
CA GLU A 35 -7.46 -23.62 30.30
C GLU A 35 -8.55 -23.36 29.25
N LEU A 36 -9.66 -24.09 29.30
CA LEU A 36 -10.82 -23.87 28.42
C LEU A 36 -11.42 -22.47 28.63
N TYR A 37 -11.60 -22.02 29.87
CA TYR A 37 -12.08 -20.66 30.14
C TYR A 37 -11.11 -19.60 29.63
N LYS A 38 -9.80 -19.82 29.75
CA LYS A 38 -8.78 -18.92 29.19
C LYS A 38 -8.88 -18.87 27.66
N GLN A 39 -8.97 -20.03 27.01
CA GLN A 39 -9.13 -20.13 25.55
C GLN A 39 -10.44 -19.49 25.07
N GLU A 40 -11.56 -19.73 25.76
CA GLU A 40 -12.85 -19.13 25.43
C GLU A 40 -12.80 -17.60 25.55
N ASN A 41 -12.20 -17.09 26.63
CA ASN A 41 -12.06 -15.65 26.82
C ASN A 41 -11.16 -15.03 25.75
N GLU A 42 -10.05 -15.69 25.40
CA GLU A 42 -9.15 -15.25 24.33
C GLU A 42 -9.87 -15.20 22.96
N ILE A 43 -10.62 -16.26 22.62
CA ILE A 43 -11.42 -16.31 21.38
C ILE A 43 -12.48 -15.20 21.37
N ASN A 44 -13.16 -14.97 22.49
CA ASN A 44 -14.17 -13.91 22.59
C ASN A 44 -13.56 -12.50 22.42
N ILE A 45 -12.34 -12.27 22.91
CA ILE A 45 -11.61 -11.03 22.70
C ILE A 45 -11.26 -10.88 21.21
N GLN A 46 -10.65 -11.90 20.61
CA GLN A 46 -10.28 -11.91 19.18
C GLN A 46 -11.51 -11.67 18.28
N LEU A 47 -12.64 -12.32 18.58
CA LEU A 47 -13.87 -12.18 17.82
C LEU A 47 -14.44 -10.75 17.90
N LYS A 48 -14.42 -10.13 19.09
CA LYS A 48 -14.85 -8.74 19.27
C LYS A 48 -13.96 -7.78 18.50
N GLU A 49 -12.64 -7.99 18.56
CA GLU A 49 -11.67 -7.16 17.81
C GLU A 49 -11.90 -7.28 16.30
N ALA A 50 -12.00 -8.50 15.78
CA ALA A 50 -12.25 -8.77 14.37
C ALA A 50 -13.58 -8.15 13.90
N HIS A 51 -14.66 -8.30 14.68
CA HIS A 51 -15.95 -7.71 14.36
C HIS A 51 -15.87 -6.18 14.25
N GLN A 52 -15.20 -5.52 15.20
CA GLN A 52 -15.00 -4.08 15.18
C GLN A 52 -14.15 -3.62 14.00
N THR A 53 -13.08 -4.34 13.67
CA THR A 53 -12.22 -4.07 12.51
C THR A 53 -13.03 -4.11 11.22
N VAL A 54 -13.78 -5.19 10.99
CA VAL A 54 -14.64 -5.35 9.80
C VAL A 54 -15.70 -4.25 9.72
N LEU A 55 -16.33 -3.92 10.86
CA LEU A 55 -17.37 -2.89 10.91
C LEU A 55 -16.81 -1.50 10.55
N MET A 56 -15.62 -1.15 11.06
CA MET A 56 -14.96 0.13 10.75
C MET A 56 -14.49 0.21 9.29
N GLU A 57 -13.96 -0.88 8.73
CA GLU A 57 -13.58 -0.95 7.32
C GLU A 57 -14.79 -0.81 6.41
N ASN A 58 -15.86 -1.56 6.70
CA ASN A 58 -17.09 -1.49 5.93
C ASN A 58 -17.69 -0.07 5.94
N MET A 59 -17.78 0.57 7.11
CA MET A 59 -18.24 1.96 7.21
C MET A 59 -17.36 2.93 6.41
N SER A 60 -16.04 2.78 6.48
CA SER A 60 -15.10 3.65 5.75
C SER A 60 -15.22 3.47 4.24
N LEU A 61 -15.35 2.22 3.78
CA LEU A 61 -15.59 1.91 2.37
C LEU A 61 -16.95 2.42 1.90
N HIS A 62 -18.01 2.29 2.70
CA HIS A 62 -19.34 2.78 2.35
C HIS A 62 -19.35 4.31 2.20
N ASN A 63 -18.69 5.02 3.11
CA ASN A 63 -18.50 6.47 2.99
C ASN A 63 -17.68 6.85 1.76
N TYR A 64 -16.65 6.06 1.43
CA TYR A 64 -15.85 6.27 0.23
C TYR A 64 -16.65 6.02 -1.05
N VAL A 65 -17.45 4.95 -1.12
CA VAL A 65 -18.35 4.66 -2.25
C VAL A 65 -19.32 5.80 -2.47
N LYS A 66 -19.98 6.27 -1.40
CA LYS A 66 -20.89 7.42 -1.49
C LYS A 66 -20.19 8.66 -2.05
N PHE A 67 -18.96 8.93 -1.58
CA PHE A 67 -18.16 10.02 -2.11
C PHE A 67 -17.81 9.84 -3.60
N LEU A 68 -17.54 8.61 -4.05
CA LEU A 68 -17.32 8.30 -5.47
C LEU A 68 -18.58 8.51 -6.30
N GLU A 69 -19.74 8.08 -5.82
CA GLU A 69 -21.04 8.26 -6.48
C GLU A 69 -21.37 9.75 -6.67
N ASP A 70 -21.22 10.55 -5.61
CA ASP A 70 -21.41 12.01 -5.67
C ASP A 70 -20.47 12.66 -6.71
N ARG A 71 -19.25 12.13 -6.83
CA ARG A 71 -18.26 12.62 -7.80
C ARG A 71 -18.58 12.20 -9.24
N ILE A 72 -19.07 10.98 -9.45
CA ILE A 72 -19.52 10.51 -10.77
C ILE A 72 -20.68 11.38 -11.24
N ALA A 73 -21.68 11.62 -10.39
CA ALA A 73 -22.80 12.48 -10.71
C ALA A 73 -22.36 13.91 -11.08
N LEU A 74 -21.31 14.43 -10.42
CA LEU A 74 -20.72 15.72 -10.78
C LEU A 74 -20.04 15.68 -12.16
N ILE A 75 -19.27 14.64 -12.45
CA ILE A 75 -18.58 14.48 -13.74
C ILE A 75 -19.58 14.29 -14.88
N GLU A 76 -20.63 13.50 -14.69
CA GLU A 76 -21.72 13.33 -15.66
C GLU A 76 -22.39 14.67 -15.96
N LYS A 77 -22.71 15.45 -14.93
CA LYS A 77 -23.25 16.80 -15.11
C LYS A 77 -22.29 17.72 -15.86
N GLN A 78 -20.98 17.62 -15.60
CA GLN A 78 -19.97 18.38 -16.35
C GLN A 78 -19.91 17.93 -17.81
N LEU A 79 -20.02 16.63 -18.08
CA LEU A 79 -20.05 16.07 -19.43
C LEU A 79 -21.26 16.57 -20.21
N ASP A 80 -22.44 16.59 -19.60
CA ASP A 80 -23.66 17.13 -20.21
C ASP A 80 -23.50 18.61 -20.59
N THR A 81 -22.81 19.40 -19.75
CA THR A 81 -22.52 20.81 -20.06
C THR A 81 -21.46 21.00 -21.15
N LEU A 82 -20.58 20.00 -21.35
CA LEU A 82 -19.55 20.01 -22.40
C LEU A 82 -20.06 19.51 -23.76
N GLY A 83 -21.31 19.04 -23.84
CA GLY A 83 -21.97 18.61 -25.07
C GLY A 83 -22.12 19.69 -26.16
N GLY A 84 -21.65 20.91 -25.92
CA GLY A 84 -21.53 21.98 -26.91
C GLY A 84 -20.17 21.99 -27.61
N SER A 85 -20.11 21.41 -28.82
CA SER A 85 -19.14 21.68 -29.90
C SER A 85 -17.79 22.32 -29.53
N SER A 86 -16.95 21.64 -28.73
CA SER A 86 -15.58 22.08 -28.45
C SER A 86 -14.52 21.02 -28.77
N TYR A 87 -14.74 20.23 -29.83
CA TYR A 87 -13.70 19.39 -30.44
C TYR A 87 -12.78 20.20 -31.39
N ILE A 88 -12.51 21.47 -31.06
CA ILE A 88 -11.80 22.38 -31.97
C ILE A 88 -10.33 21.98 -32.13
N ASN A 89 -9.77 21.24 -31.16
CA ASN A 89 -8.44 20.66 -31.26
C ASN A 89 -8.56 19.15 -31.25
N LYS A 90 -8.24 18.49 -32.37
CA LYS A 90 -8.25 17.02 -32.56
C LYS A 90 -7.18 16.29 -31.72
N ASN A 91 -6.73 16.88 -30.61
CA ASN A 91 -5.70 16.35 -29.72
C ASN A 91 -6.37 15.57 -28.60
N PHE A 92 -6.08 14.28 -28.54
CA PHE A 92 -6.62 13.34 -27.56
C PHE A 92 -5.49 12.73 -26.77
N HIS A 93 -5.83 12.17 -25.60
CA HIS A 93 -4.92 11.30 -24.89
C HIS A 93 -5.66 10.07 -24.36
N LYS A 94 -4.98 8.93 -24.37
CA LYS A 94 -5.41 7.73 -23.64
C LYS A 94 -4.41 7.46 -22.53
N THR A 95 -4.89 7.13 -21.34
CA THR A 95 -4.04 6.78 -20.19
C THR A 95 -4.29 5.32 -19.87
N ALA A 96 -3.23 4.52 -19.85
CA ALA A 96 -3.25 3.14 -19.39
C ALA A 96 -2.58 3.10 -18.01
N PHE A 97 -3.26 2.51 -17.05
CA PHE A 97 -2.77 2.44 -15.68
C PHE A 97 -2.02 1.13 -15.45
N VAL A 98 -1.36 1.02 -14.29
CA VAL A 98 -0.67 -0.20 -13.86
C VAL A 98 -1.48 -1.50 -14.00
N GLN A 99 -2.81 -1.44 -13.87
CA GLN A 99 -3.69 -2.62 -14.02
C GLN A 99 -3.68 -3.18 -15.45
N ASP A 100 -3.45 -2.33 -16.44
CA ASP A 100 -3.42 -2.69 -17.86
C ASP A 100 -2.04 -3.21 -18.28
N MET A 101 -0.99 -2.88 -17.52
CA MET A 101 0.38 -3.23 -17.82
C MET A 101 0.62 -4.75 -17.78
N LYS A 102 1.56 -5.22 -18.59
CA LYS A 102 1.94 -6.62 -18.74
C LYS A 102 3.46 -6.77 -18.70
N ILE A 103 3.91 -7.89 -18.18
CA ILE A 103 5.34 -8.25 -18.14
C ILE A 103 5.75 -9.17 -19.29
N ASN A 104 4.80 -9.90 -19.89
CA ASN A 104 5.03 -10.84 -20.98
C ASN A 104 4.49 -10.28 -22.28
N TYR A 105 5.13 -10.63 -23.40
CA TYR A 105 4.61 -10.31 -24.72
C TYR A 105 3.32 -11.12 -24.97
N PRO A 106 2.44 -10.67 -25.89
CA PRO A 106 1.26 -11.45 -26.26
C PRO A 106 1.60 -12.83 -26.85
N LYS A 107 2.81 -12.96 -27.44
CA LYS A 107 3.34 -14.21 -27.98
C LYS A 107 4.62 -14.64 -27.26
N GLU A 108 4.58 -15.85 -26.71
CA GLU A 108 5.67 -16.44 -25.92
C GLU A 108 7.02 -16.52 -26.65
N PHE A 109 7.03 -16.71 -27.98
CA PHE A 109 8.30 -16.78 -28.71
C PHE A 109 9.08 -15.45 -28.67
N GLN A 110 8.39 -14.32 -28.50
CA GLN A 110 9.04 -13.01 -28.34
C GLN A 110 9.65 -12.88 -26.94
N ASP A 111 9.06 -13.52 -25.93
CA ASP A 111 9.62 -13.55 -24.58
C ASP A 111 10.96 -14.29 -24.53
N ASN A 112 11.15 -15.32 -25.36
CA ASN A 112 12.41 -16.09 -25.43
C ASN A 112 13.63 -15.26 -25.87
N GLN A 113 13.41 -14.10 -26.49
CA GLN A 113 14.47 -13.22 -26.98
C GLN A 113 14.81 -12.10 -25.99
N VAL A 114 14.10 -12.00 -24.88
CA VAL A 114 14.27 -10.92 -23.91
C VAL A 114 15.34 -11.26 -22.89
N THR A 115 16.37 -10.43 -22.83
CA THR A 115 17.47 -10.52 -21.85
C THR A 115 17.31 -9.56 -20.68
N ILE A 116 16.39 -8.60 -20.77
CA ILE A 116 16.15 -7.58 -19.75
C ILE A 116 15.22 -8.16 -18.67
N PRO A 117 15.52 -7.96 -17.37
CA PRO A 117 14.62 -8.38 -16.29
C PRO A 117 13.22 -7.79 -16.46
N ARG A 118 12.20 -8.52 -16.03
CA ARG A 118 10.81 -8.02 -16.05
C ARG A 118 10.54 -7.20 -14.81
N SER A 119 9.85 -6.08 -14.98
CA SER A 119 9.38 -5.25 -13.88
C SER A 119 8.43 -6.01 -12.96
N GLU A 120 8.40 -5.62 -11.70
CA GLU A 120 7.39 -6.06 -10.75
C GLU A 120 6.16 -5.14 -10.86
N ILE A 121 4.99 -5.71 -11.11
CA ILE A 121 3.72 -4.98 -11.15
C ILE A 121 3.03 -5.17 -9.80
N ASP A 122 3.02 -4.12 -8.98
CA ASP A 122 2.37 -4.13 -7.69
C ASP A 122 1.00 -3.45 -7.78
N LEU A 123 -0.05 -4.28 -7.84
CA LEU A 123 -1.43 -3.81 -7.91
C LEU A 123 -1.94 -3.26 -6.56
N GLN A 124 -1.32 -3.66 -5.44
CA GLN A 124 -1.70 -3.22 -4.11
C GLN A 124 -1.29 -1.77 -3.86
N TYR A 125 -0.08 -1.38 -4.27
CA TYR A 125 0.40 0.00 -4.19
C TYR A 125 0.25 0.78 -5.52
N ARG A 126 -0.25 0.11 -6.56
CA ARG A 126 -0.62 0.68 -7.87
C ARG A 126 0.55 1.29 -8.65
N PHE A 127 1.66 0.58 -8.75
CA PHE A 127 2.76 0.94 -9.64
C PHE A 127 3.50 -0.28 -10.19
N ALA A 128 4.18 -0.09 -11.32
CA ALA A 128 5.22 -1.00 -11.80
C ALA A 128 6.60 -0.44 -11.43
N THR A 129 7.52 -1.30 -11.02
CA THR A 129 8.88 -0.91 -10.63
C THR A 129 9.92 -1.94 -11.10
N ILE A 130 11.18 -1.64 -10.86
CA ILE A 130 12.30 -2.56 -11.10
C ILE A 130 12.17 -3.75 -10.14
N PRO A 131 12.43 -5.00 -10.57
CA PRO A 131 12.27 -6.15 -9.69
C PRO A 131 13.18 -6.06 -8.46
N ALA A 132 12.60 -6.33 -7.29
CA ALA A 132 13.34 -6.36 -6.02
C ALA A 132 14.11 -7.69 -5.88
N ILE A 133 15.39 -7.62 -5.50
CA ILE A 133 16.23 -8.78 -5.22
C ILE A 133 16.05 -9.23 -3.77
N HIS A 134 16.19 -8.29 -2.84
CA HIS A 134 16.02 -8.52 -1.40
C HIS A 134 15.32 -7.34 -0.75
N GLN A 135 14.45 -7.64 0.22
CA GLN A 135 13.82 -6.66 1.08
C GLN A 135 14.06 -7.03 2.55
N ILE A 136 14.82 -6.19 3.25
CA ILE A 136 15.20 -6.42 4.64
C ILE A 136 14.33 -5.54 5.53
N SER A 137 13.45 -6.17 6.32
CA SER A 137 12.63 -5.50 7.33
C SER A 137 13.49 -4.93 8.46
N LYS A 138 13.11 -3.75 8.96
CA LYS A 138 13.72 -3.08 10.12
C LYS A 138 12.84 -3.15 11.36
N THR A 139 11.63 -3.69 11.24
CA THR A 139 10.61 -3.72 12.31
C THR A 139 10.31 -5.13 12.82
N HIS A 140 10.60 -6.16 12.01
CA HIS A 140 10.43 -7.56 12.38
C HIS A 140 11.49 -8.45 11.71
N ILE A 141 11.67 -9.64 12.26
CA ILE A 141 12.49 -10.72 11.70
C ILE A 141 11.56 -11.85 11.29
N VAL A 142 11.85 -12.48 10.15
CA VAL A 142 11.22 -13.74 9.75
C VAL A 142 12.22 -14.85 10.01
N ASP A 143 11.88 -15.79 10.90
CA ASP A 143 12.67 -16.99 11.15
C ASP A 143 12.57 -17.99 9.97
N MET A 144 13.44 -18.99 9.92
CA MET A 144 13.44 -20.06 8.92
C MET A 144 12.12 -20.85 8.84
N ASN A 145 11.28 -20.76 9.87
CA ASN A 145 9.95 -21.39 9.93
C ASN A 145 8.81 -20.42 9.56
N ASP A 146 9.11 -19.30 8.89
CA ASP A 146 8.17 -18.20 8.58
C ASP A 146 7.53 -17.54 9.81
N LYS A 147 8.07 -17.79 11.00
CA LYS A 147 7.60 -17.15 12.22
C LYS A 147 8.13 -15.72 12.28
N ARG A 148 7.21 -14.77 12.41
CA ARG A 148 7.54 -13.35 12.54
C ARG A 148 7.78 -12.98 13.99
N ILE A 149 8.88 -12.29 14.26
CA ILE A 149 9.29 -11.90 15.60
C ILE A 149 9.59 -10.40 15.59
N ILE A 150 8.91 -9.66 16.46
CA ILE A 150 9.21 -8.24 16.69
C ILE A 150 10.30 -8.16 17.75
N PRO A 151 11.37 -7.40 17.51
CA PRO A 151 12.41 -7.17 18.52
C PRO A 151 11.90 -6.43 19.74
N SER A 152 12.33 -6.86 20.94
CA SER A 152 12.03 -6.17 22.19
C SER A 152 12.55 -4.74 22.25
N GLU A 153 13.58 -4.43 21.46
CA GLU A 153 14.21 -3.11 21.40
C GLU A 153 13.47 -2.12 20.50
N LEU A 154 12.51 -2.57 19.69
CA LEU A 154 11.67 -1.68 18.89
C LEU A 154 10.80 -0.86 19.85
N LYS A 155 11.11 0.43 20.01
CA LYS A 155 10.30 1.31 20.85
C LYS A 155 9.34 2.10 19.97
N VAL A 156 8.06 2.03 20.32
CA VAL A 156 7.01 2.79 19.64
C VAL A 156 6.30 3.67 20.67
N GLN A 157 6.22 4.96 20.39
CA GLN A 157 5.48 5.93 21.18
C GLN A 157 4.32 6.48 20.36
N VAL A 158 3.15 6.58 20.98
CA VAL A 158 1.92 6.98 20.28
C VAL A 158 1.33 8.22 20.95
N GLY A 159 1.47 9.37 20.30
CA GLY A 159 0.94 10.66 20.71
C GLY A 159 -0.30 11.09 19.93
N ARG A 160 -0.88 12.23 20.31
CA ARG A 160 -1.93 12.94 19.58
C ARG A 160 -1.96 14.41 19.98
N THR A 161 -2.53 15.27 19.15
CA THR A 161 -2.70 16.69 19.48
C THR A 161 -3.92 16.91 20.38
N GLY A 162 -4.99 16.13 20.18
CA GLY A 162 -6.21 16.19 20.99
C GLY A 162 -5.98 15.85 22.46
N LYS A 163 -6.50 16.67 23.38
CA LYS A 163 -6.41 16.43 24.85
C LYS A 163 -7.69 15.86 25.47
N LYS A 164 -8.78 15.79 24.70
CA LYS A 164 -10.11 15.33 25.14
C LYS A 164 -10.49 14.01 24.47
N GLY A 165 -11.61 13.43 24.88
CA GLY A 165 -12.10 12.15 24.36
C GLY A 165 -11.41 10.95 25.00
N LYS A 166 -12.14 9.85 25.12
CA LYS A 166 -11.65 8.58 25.68
C LYS A 166 -10.89 7.82 24.61
N VAL A 167 -9.64 7.46 24.92
CA VAL A 167 -8.76 6.69 24.03
C VAL A 167 -8.77 5.22 24.45
N VAL A 168 -8.91 4.33 23.48
CA VAL A 168 -8.75 2.89 23.65
C VAL A 168 -7.87 2.38 22.51
N ASP A 169 -6.75 1.77 22.88
CA ASP A 169 -5.80 1.17 21.94
C ASP A 169 -5.75 -0.34 22.17
N ASN A 170 -5.57 -1.10 21.10
CA ASN A 170 -5.05 -2.46 21.21
C ASN A 170 -3.51 -2.45 21.08
N ASP A 171 -2.90 -3.62 20.94
CA ASP A 171 -1.44 -3.73 20.83
C ASP A 171 -0.90 -2.99 19.58
N ILE A 172 -0.03 -2.02 19.83
CA ILE A 172 0.67 -1.23 18.80
C ILE A 172 1.61 -2.09 17.95
N LEU A 173 2.13 -3.17 18.52
CA LEU A 173 3.06 -4.06 17.83
C LEU A 173 2.38 -4.81 16.67
N ASN A 174 1.04 -4.90 16.66
CA ASN A 174 0.29 -5.47 15.56
C ASN A 174 0.50 -4.73 14.22
N ALA A 175 0.93 -3.47 14.21
CA ALA A 175 1.30 -2.77 12.97
C ALA A 175 2.69 -3.12 12.45
N PHE A 176 3.53 -3.82 13.23
CA PHE A 176 4.96 -4.00 12.93
C PHE A 176 5.36 -5.46 12.73
N ASN A 177 4.46 -6.41 12.97
CA ASN A 177 4.73 -7.84 12.83
C ASN A 177 4.75 -8.32 11.37
N GLY A 178 4.27 -7.50 10.42
CA GLY A 178 4.12 -7.86 9.01
C GLY A 178 3.02 -8.89 8.73
N ASP A 179 2.19 -9.22 9.72
CA ASP A 179 1.03 -10.08 9.52
C ASP A 179 -0.14 -9.25 8.95
N ASN A 180 -0.66 -9.70 7.82
CA ASN A 180 -1.80 -9.07 7.15
C ASN A 180 -3.15 -9.41 7.81
N LEU A 181 -3.17 -10.09 8.95
CA LEU A 181 -4.41 -10.38 9.68
C LEU A 181 -4.54 -9.59 10.99
N SER A 182 -3.43 -9.03 11.49
CA SER A 182 -3.40 -8.21 12.69
C SER A 182 -3.44 -6.73 12.36
N PHE A 183 -4.05 -5.95 13.25
CA PHE A 183 -4.18 -4.50 13.08
C PHE A 183 -3.85 -3.83 14.39
N TRP A 184 -3.07 -2.76 14.35
CA TRP A 184 -3.11 -1.78 15.42
C TRP A 184 -4.25 -0.79 15.15
N ARG A 185 -5.02 -0.52 16.19
CA ARG A 185 -6.18 0.35 16.17
C ARG A 185 -6.25 1.16 17.46
N ARG A 186 -6.39 2.46 17.27
CA ARG A 186 -6.75 3.45 18.28
C ARG A 186 -8.16 3.95 18.00
N THR A 187 -9.02 3.87 19.00
CA THR A 187 -10.35 4.47 18.97
C THR A 187 -10.40 5.65 19.92
N VAL A 188 -10.89 6.79 19.44
CA VAL A 188 -11.12 7.99 20.24
C VAL A 188 -12.60 8.32 20.23
N THR A 189 -13.23 8.32 21.41
CA THR A 189 -14.65 8.57 21.57
C THR A 189 -14.91 9.88 22.30
N TYR A 190 -15.80 10.70 21.74
CA TYR A 190 -16.27 11.94 22.33
C TYR A 190 -17.76 11.83 22.65
N ASP A 191 -18.11 12.17 23.89
CA ASP A 191 -19.50 12.23 24.35
C ASP A 191 -20.17 13.56 23.93
N SER A 192 -19.39 14.60 23.62
CA SER A 192 -19.89 15.91 23.22
C SER A 192 -19.26 16.41 21.92
N PRO A 193 -20.06 16.91 20.95
CA PRO A 193 -19.54 17.46 19.69
C PRO A 193 -18.60 18.66 19.86
N VAL A 194 -18.73 19.42 20.95
CA VAL A 194 -17.87 20.61 21.21
C VAL A 194 -16.44 20.23 21.60
N ASP A 195 -16.22 18.99 22.00
CA ASP A 195 -14.91 18.47 22.39
C ASP A 195 -14.15 17.87 21.20
N VAL A 196 -14.84 17.67 20.08
CA VAL A 196 -14.28 17.13 18.84
C VAL A 196 -13.37 18.17 18.21
N PRO A 197 -12.11 17.81 17.85
CA PRO A 197 -11.23 18.74 17.16
C PRO A 197 -11.80 19.19 15.80
N LYS A 198 -11.65 20.48 15.49
CA LYS A 198 -12.22 21.08 14.27
C LYS A 198 -11.72 20.46 12.97
N ASN A 199 -10.50 19.91 12.96
CA ASN A 199 -9.86 19.37 11.77
C ASN A 199 -9.81 17.83 11.76
N GLY A 200 -10.59 17.18 12.62
CA GLY A 200 -10.53 15.75 12.86
C GLY A 200 -9.48 15.34 13.89
N GLU A 201 -9.46 14.06 14.23
CA GLU A 201 -8.53 13.48 15.19
C GLU A 201 -7.23 13.06 14.52
N ASP A 202 -6.11 13.25 15.22
CA ASP A 202 -4.78 12.87 14.75
C ASP A 202 -4.12 11.83 15.68
N VAL A 203 -3.24 11.02 15.11
CA VAL A 203 -2.33 10.18 15.88
C VAL A 203 -0.92 10.27 15.30
N VAL A 204 0.06 10.43 16.19
CA VAL A 204 1.47 10.52 15.84
C VAL A 204 2.17 9.29 16.39
N VAL A 205 2.76 8.50 15.51
CA VAL A 205 3.50 7.28 15.84
C VAL A 205 4.98 7.57 15.67
N GLU A 206 5.74 7.56 16.76
CA GLU A 206 7.20 7.68 16.75
C GLU A 206 7.83 6.31 16.98
N ILE A 207 8.72 5.91 16.08
CA ILE A 207 9.36 4.61 16.04
C ILE A 207 10.86 4.83 16.22
N GLU A 208 11.46 4.19 17.21
CA GLU A 208 12.91 4.09 17.38
C GLU A 208 13.36 2.71 16.91
N LEU A 209 14.16 2.67 15.84
CA LEU A 209 14.59 1.43 15.23
C LEU A 209 15.60 0.67 16.12
N PRO A 210 15.53 -0.67 16.18
CA PRO A 210 16.42 -1.47 17.01
C PRO A 210 17.85 -1.47 16.46
N LEU A 211 18.82 -0.95 17.21
CA LEU A 211 20.21 -0.80 16.74
C LEU A 211 20.98 -2.13 16.60
N HIS A 212 20.65 -3.15 17.41
CA HIS A 212 21.44 -4.39 17.49
C HIS A 212 21.11 -5.43 16.40
N LEU A 213 19.91 -5.35 15.82
CA LEU A 213 19.49 -6.25 14.73
C LEU A 213 19.74 -5.67 13.35
N VAL A 214 20.04 -4.37 13.32
CA VAL A 214 20.18 -3.61 12.11
C VAL A 214 21.68 -3.44 11.85
N ASN A 215 22.28 -4.41 11.15
CA ASN A 215 23.65 -4.29 10.64
C ASN A 215 23.84 -3.05 9.74
N ASN A 216 22.73 -2.49 9.25
CA ASN A 216 22.70 -1.35 8.37
C ASN A 216 21.46 -0.47 8.63
N LEU A 217 21.64 0.73 9.20
CA LEU A 217 20.57 1.69 9.52
C LEU A 217 19.92 2.33 8.29
N HIS A 218 20.41 2.04 7.09
CA HIS A 218 19.83 2.58 5.88
C HIS A 218 18.40 2.04 5.65
N VAL A 219 17.53 2.96 5.27
CA VAL A 219 16.15 2.72 4.86
C VAL A 219 15.96 3.45 3.53
N ASN A 220 15.27 2.81 2.60
CA ASN A 220 14.89 3.42 1.32
C ASN A 220 13.43 3.11 0.93
N THR A 221 12.73 2.37 1.79
CA THR A 221 11.36 1.92 1.54
C THR A 221 10.53 2.01 2.81
N ILE A 222 9.36 2.61 2.70
CA ILE A 222 8.32 2.54 3.71
C ILE A 222 7.04 2.06 3.04
N ALA A 223 6.35 1.10 3.65
CA ALA A 223 5.01 0.67 3.24
C ALA A 223 4.05 0.87 4.42
N ILE A 224 2.89 1.45 4.15
CA ILE A 224 1.86 1.67 5.16
C ILE A 224 0.53 1.15 4.62
N HIS A 225 -0.10 0.25 5.38
CA HIS A 225 -1.47 -0.19 5.16
C HIS A 225 -2.33 0.47 6.23
N PRO A 226 -2.98 1.59 5.91
CA PRO A 226 -3.78 2.32 6.89
C PRO A 226 -5.01 1.51 7.30
N HIS A 227 -5.40 1.63 8.57
CA HIS A 227 -6.66 1.07 9.07
C HIS A 227 -7.48 2.16 9.80
N PRO A 228 -8.74 2.40 9.42
CA PRO A 228 -9.43 1.80 8.28
C PRO A 228 -8.89 2.30 6.94
N GLU A 229 -8.79 1.42 5.95
CA GLU A 229 -8.34 1.80 4.60
C GLU A 229 -9.30 2.85 4.00
N ARG A 230 -8.77 3.92 3.41
CA ARG A 230 -9.52 5.09 2.88
C ARG A 230 -10.36 5.85 3.91
N GLY A 231 -10.37 5.44 5.17
CA GLY A 231 -10.99 6.16 6.29
C GLY A 231 -10.06 7.22 6.89
N ILE A 232 -8.76 7.11 6.67
CA ILE A 232 -7.74 7.99 7.24
C ILE A 232 -6.82 8.58 6.17
N GLN A 233 -6.17 9.69 6.52
CA GLN A 233 -5.09 10.34 5.79
C GLN A 233 -3.75 9.97 6.43
N ILE A 234 -2.75 9.65 5.61
CA ILE A 234 -1.35 9.65 6.00
C ILE A 234 -0.87 11.08 5.74
N LYS A 235 -0.73 11.88 6.81
CA LYS A 235 -0.47 13.33 6.71
C LYS A 235 1.01 13.62 6.46
N ASP A 236 1.90 12.88 7.12
CA ASP A 236 3.34 13.05 6.95
C ASP A 236 4.09 11.78 7.39
N ILE A 237 5.28 11.61 6.83
CA ILE A 237 6.28 10.61 7.23
C ILE A 237 7.62 11.35 7.34
N GLU A 238 8.08 11.53 8.57
CA GLU A 238 9.32 12.23 8.88
C GLU A 238 10.39 11.23 9.36
N MET A 239 11.63 11.49 8.98
CA MET A 239 12.80 10.74 9.46
C MET A 239 13.70 11.67 10.24
N HIS A 240 14.23 11.17 11.35
CA HIS A 240 15.23 11.88 12.13
C HIS A 240 16.62 11.55 11.61
N TYR A 241 17.26 12.54 10.99
CA TYR A 241 18.62 12.47 10.46
C TYR A 241 19.36 13.79 10.72
N ASN A 242 20.63 13.73 11.13
CA ASN A 242 21.48 14.89 11.46
C ASN A 242 20.79 15.93 12.38
N ASP A 243 20.21 15.46 13.50
CA ASP A 243 19.53 16.27 14.52
C ASP A 243 18.30 17.06 14.05
N GLY A 244 17.69 16.66 12.92
CA GLY A 244 16.46 17.26 12.41
C GLY A 244 15.43 16.21 11.97
N TRP A 245 14.16 16.56 12.14
CA TRP A 245 13.05 15.86 11.49
C TRP A 245 12.89 16.39 10.07
N GLN A 246 12.87 15.48 9.10
CA GLN A 246 12.68 15.82 7.69
C GLN A 246 11.68 14.85 7.06
N THR A 247 10.70 15.39 6.35
CA THR A 247 9.78 14.59 5.53
C THR A 247 10.56 13.77 4.49
N ILE A 248 10.16 12.51 4.29
CA ILE A 248 10.79 11.66 3.29
C ILE A 248 10.69 12.26 1.89
N GLN A 249 11.75 12.11 1.10
CA GLN A 249 11.72 12.58 -0.28
C GLN A 249 10.67 11.80 -1.08
N GLY A 250 9.85 12.49 -1.86
CA GLY A 250 8.77 11.85 -2.60
C GLY A 250 7.55 11.45 -1.77
N PHE A 251 7.39 11.96 -0.54
CA PHE A 251 6.21 11.72 0.28
C PHE A 251 4.90 12.00 -0.46
N GLN A 252 4.80 13.17 -1.10
CA GLN A 252 3.70 13.49 -2.00
C GLN A 252 3.82 12.67 -3.28
N GLN A 253 2.93 11.68 -3.41
CA GLN A 253 2.85 10.81 -4.57
C GLN A 253 1.99 11.44 -5.67
N ASN A 254 2.50 11.47 -6.89
CA ASN A 254 1.79 11.99 -8.06
C ASN A 254 0.81 10.95 -8.62
N GLU A 255 -0.25 10.66 -7.87
CA GLU A 255 -1.33 9.79 -8.34
C GLU A 255 -2.21 10.52 -9.35
N ILE A 256 -2.36 9.96 -10.55
CA ILE A 256 -3.40 10.44 -11.49
C ILE A 256 -4.71 9.82 -11.03
N THR A 257 -5.44 10.59 -10.23
CA THR A 257 -6.79 10.25 -9.83
C THR A 257 -7.66 11.50 -9.91
N SER A 258 -8.95 11.34 -10.20
CA SER A 258 -9.92 12.43 -10.19
C SER A 258 -10.26 12.95 -8.78
N ILE A 259 -9.61 12.37 -7.76
CA ILE A 259 -9.90 12.48 -6.33
C ILE A 259 -8.62 12.89 -5.62
N SER A 260 -8.70 13.80 -4.65
CA SER A 260 -7.57 14.02 -3.74
C SER A 260 -7.41 12.79 -2.84
N SER A 261 -6.52 11.87 -3.22
CA SER A 261 -6.20 10.67 -2.42
C SER A 261 -5.47 10.99 -1.12
N GLU A 262 -5.11 12.26 -0.91
CA GLU A 262 -4.48 12.76 0.31
C GLU A 262 -5.40 12.61 1.53
N ASN A 263 -6.71 12.76 1.37
CA ASN A 263 -7.67 12.68 2.48
C ASN A 263 -8.15 11.24 2.77
N HIS A 264 -7.98 10.35 1.80
CA HIS A 264 -8.46 8.97 1.83
C HIS A 264 -7.31 8.06 1.39
N ALA A 265 -6.38 7.80 2.29
CA ALA A 265 -5.19 7.04 1.99
C ALA A 265 -5.56 5.55 1.77
N PRO A 266 -5.30 5.00 0.57
CA PRO A 266 -5.22 3.55 0.41
C PRO A 266 -3.89 3.04 0.99
N ARG A 267 -3.60 1.77 0.78
CA ARG A 267 -2.24 1.23 0.99
C ARG A 267 -1.24 2.00 0.13
N LYS A 268 -0.14 2.44 0.73
CA LYS A 268 0.91 3.21 0.04
C LYS A 268 2.27 2.65 0.35
N LYS A 269 3.15 2.70 -0.64
CA LYS A 269 4.56 2.33 -0.52
C LYS A 269 5.39 3.40 -1.20
N TRP A 270 6.46 3.83 -0.53
CA TRP A 270 7.37 4.87 -0.99
C TRP A 270 8.74 4.28 -1.22
N PHE A 271 9.33 4.57 -2.38
CA PHE A 271 10.76 4.41 -2.64
C PHE A 271 11.42 5.78 -2.71
N PHE A 272 12.46 5.96 -1.92
CA PHE A 272 13.19 7.21 -1.73
C PHE A 272 14.69 6.91 -1.56
N PRO A 273 15.59 7.91 -1.60
CA PRO A 273 17.02 7.64 -1.55
C PRO A 273 17.40 6.92 -0.25
N SER A 274 18.39 6.04 -0.33
CA SER A 274 18.86 5.31 0.84
C SER A 274 19.50 6.26 1.86
N ILE A 275 18.87 6.38 3.03
CA ILE A 275 19.34 7.25 4.11
C ILE A 275 19.41 6.47 5.43
N PRO A 276 20.42 6.72 6.28
CA PRO A 276 20.49 6.12 7.61
C PRO A 276 19.49 6.78 8.55
N VAL A 277 18.66 5.97 9.23
CA VAL A 277 17.57 6.47 10.07
C VAL A 277 17.61 5.81 11.43
N GLN A 278 17.42 6.61 12.48
CA GLN A 278 17.28 6.12 13.86
C GLN A 278 15.83 6.19 14.34
N LYS A 279 15.13 7.28 13.99
CA LYS A 279 13.73 7.49 14.36
C LYS A 279 12.89 7.86 13.16
N ILE A 280 11.66 7.34 13.14
CA ILE A 280 10.64 7.64 12.13
C ILE A 280 9.42 8.15 12.86
N ARG A 281 8.81 9.22 12.35
CA ARG A 281 7.52 9.72 12.83
C ARG A 281 6.51 9.65 11.70
N ILE A 282 5.37 9.04 11.96
CA ILE A 282 4.25 8.96 11.02
C ILE A 282 3.06 9.66 11.65
N THR A 283 2.41 10.55 10.90
CA THR A 283 1.19 11.22 11.36
C THR A 283 0.00 10.73 10.55
N PHE A 284 -0.97 10.15 11.23
CA PHE A 284 -2.28 9.82 10.65
C PHE A 284 -3.33 10.84 11.10
N VAL A 285 -4.29 11.13 10.23
CA VAL A 285 -5.42 12.01 10.54
C VAL A 285 -6.71 11.41 10.02
N GLN A 286 -7.77 11.43 10.83
CA GLN A 286 -9.11 11.10 10.40
C GLN A 286 -10.00 12.32 10.49
N ARG A 287 -10.41 12.84 9.32
CA ARG A 287 -11.23 14.05 9.23
C ARG A 287 -12.70 13.80 9.51
N TYR A 288 -13.20 12.64 9.12
CA TYR A 288 -14.61 12.28 9.22
C TYR A 288 -14.81 11.25 10.32
N SER A 289 -15.60 11.61 11.32
CA SER A 289 -16.00 10.71 12.40
C SER A 289 -17.16 9.82 12.00
N VAL A 290 -17.36 8.77 12.78
CA VAL A 290 -18.55 7.91 12.74
C VAL A 290 -19.38 8.18 13.98
N ASN A 291 -20.71 8.24 13.83
CA ASN A 291 -21.62 8.29 14.98
C ASN A 291 -21.98 6.86 15.40
N ILE A 292 -21.68 6.49 16.65
CA ILE A 292 -22.02 5.19 17.24
C ILE A 292 -22.72 5.46 18.57
N ASP A 293 -23.98 5.03 18.68
CA ASP A 293 -24.81 5.20 19.89
C ASP A 293 -24.86 6.65 20.40
N GLY A 294 -24.92 7.62 19.47
CA GLY A 294 -24.97 9.05 19.79
C GLY A 294 -23.61 9.67 20.12
N LYS A 295 -22.53 8.89 20.12
CA LYS A 295 -21.16 9.37 20.37
C LYS A 295 -20.40 9.58 19.07
N THR A 296 -19.48 10.54 19.09
CA THR A 296 -18.59 10.78 17.96
C THR A 296 -17.34 9.93 18.12
N VAL A 297 -17.09 9.02 17.17
CA VAL A 297 -16.01 8.03 17.24
C VAL A 297 -15.05 8.23 16.07
N PHE A 298 -13.77 8.28 16.38
CA PHE A 298 -12.67 8.21 15.44
C PHE A 298 -11.92 6.91 15.63
N THR A 299 -11.50 6.30 14.53
CA THR A 299 -10.68 5.08 14.49
C THR A 299 -9.49 5.35 13.57
N LEU A 300 -8.29 5.31 14.15
CA LEU A 300 -7.03 5.47 13.43
C LEU A 300 -6.11 4.30 13.75
N GLY A 301 -5.29 3.91 12.80
CA GLY A 301 -4.43 2.75 12.96
C GLY A 301 -3.75 2.34 11.68
N ALA A 302 -3.11 1.18 11.74
CA ALA A 302 -2.47 0.57 10.60
C ALA A 302 -2.50 -0.95 10.77
N GLN A 303 -2.73 -1.63 9.66
CA GLN A 303 -2.48 -3.06 9.52
C GLN A 303 -0.98 -3.33 9.46
N GLU A 304 -0.26 -2.52 8.68
CA GLU A 304 1.19 -2.64 8.53
C GLU A 304 1.83 -1.24 8.45
N ILE A 305 2.94 -1.08 9.17
CA ILE A 305 3.93 -0.02 9.03
C ILE A 305 5.27 -0.72 8.82
N GLY A 306 5.54 -1.03 7.56
CA GLY A 306 6.75 -1.70 7.12
C GLY A 306 7.85 -0.69 6.83
N VAL A 307 9.02 -0.87 7.44
CA VAL A 307 10.23 -0.08 7.20
C VAL A 307 11.28 -1.03 6.66
N PHE A 308 11.80 -0.73 5.47
CA PHE A 308 12.68 -1.67 4.76
C PHE A 308 13.89 -1.00 4.12
N LEU A 309 14.94 -1.80 3.99
CA LEU A 309 15.97 -1.62 2.99
C LEU A 309 15.72 -2.59 1.85
N THR A 310 15.29 -2.07 0.71
CA THR A 310 15.01 -2.84 -0.50
C THR A 310 16.16 -2.69 -1.49
N THR A 311 16.63 -3.80 -2.04
CA THR A 311 17.65 -3.85 -3.10
C THR A 311 16.98 -4.32 -4.39
N PHE A 312 17.42 -3.77 -5.52
CA PHE A 312 16.76 -3.93 -6.81
C PHE A 312 17.77 -4.35 -7.88
N GLU A 313 17.26 -4.91 -8.97
CA GLU A 313 18.09 -5.24 -10.14
C GLU A 313 18.73 -4.00 -10.74
N THR A 314 20.06 -4.02 -10.87
CA THR A 314 20.82 -2.85 -11.35
C THR A 314 20.64 -2.59 -12.84
N SER A 315 20.31 -3.62 -13.62
CA SER A 315 20.03 -3.49 -15.06
C SER A 315 18.66 -2.89 -15.36
N GLY A 316 17.84 -2.60 -14.33
CA GLY A 316 16.49 -2.10 -14.51
C GLY A 316 15.46 -3.20 -14.76
N GLY A 317 14.27 -2.81 -15.19
CA GLY A 317 13.16 -3.72 -15.46
C GLY A 317 12.28 -3.25 -16.62
N MET A 318 11.78 -4.19 -17.42
CA MET A 318 10.87 -3.88 -18.53
C MET A 318 9.40 -4.16 -18.22
N VAL A 319 8.52 -3.31 -18.75
CA VAL A 319 7.05 -3.45 -18.69
C VAL A 319 6.42 -3.03 -20.02
N LEU A 320 5.35 -3.70 -20.40
CA LEU A 320 4.57 -3.45 -21.61
C LEU A 320 3.24 -2.79 -21.24
N THR A 321 2.86 -1.73 -21.93
CA THR A 321 1.60 -1.01 -21.69
C THR A 321 0.75 -0.98 -22.96
N PRO A 322 -0.40 -1.69 -23.01
CA PRO A 322 -1.27 -1.72 -24.18
C PRO A 322 -2.21 -0.52 -24.25
N PHE A 323 -2.50 -0.10 -25.48
CA PHE A 323 -3.50 0.92 -25.81
C PHE A 323 -4.35 0.43 -26.97
N ASN A 324 -5.67 0.38 -26.77
CA ASN A 324 -6.60 0.14 -27.87
C ASN A 324 -6.86 1.47 -28.59
N MET A 325 -6.83 1.47 -29.92
CA MET A 325 -6.92 2.64 -30.77
C MET A 325 -8.02 2.44 -31.82
N GLU A 326 -8.54 3.54 -32.35
CA GLU A 326 -9.67 3.53 -33.29
C GLU A 326 -9.49 4.62 -34.34
N GLY A 327 -9.66 4.24 -35.61
CA GLY A 327 -9.56 5.12 -36.77
C GLY A 327 -8.10 5.37 -37.20
N VAL A 328 -7.92 6.39 -38.03
CA VAL A 328 -6.60 6.88 -38.45
C VAL A 328 -6.11 7.91 -37.44
N TYR A 329 -4.88 7.76 -36.95
CA TYR A 329 -4.33 8.67 -35.96
C TYR A 329 -2.83 8.89 -36.12
N ASN A 330 -2.35 10.00 -35.53
CA ASN A 330 -0.92 10.31 -35.41
C ASN A 330 -0.54 10.26 -33.93
N ILE A 331 0.52 9.53 -33.59
CA ILE A 331 1.10 9.58 -32.23
C ILE A 331 1.89 10.89 -32.12
N GLU A 332 1.59 11.69 -31.09
CA GLU A 332 2.28 12.96 -30.84
C GLU A 332 3.37 12.80 -29.78
N SER A 333 3.06 12.10 -28.68
CA SER A 333 4.01 11.85 -27.61
C SER A 333 3.54 10.75 -26.67
N VAL A 334 4.50 10.21 -25.90
CA VAL A 334 4.26 9.28 -24.81
C VAL A 334 4.77 9.93 -23.52
N GLU A 335 3.95 9.91 -22.47
CA GLU A 335 4.24 10.51 -21.18
C GLU A 335 4.17 9.42 -20.09
N HIS A 336 5.25 9.26 -19.33
CA HIS A 336 5.32 8.34 -18.20
C HIS A 336 5.06 9.07 -16.89
N VAL A 337 4.20 8.49 -16.06
CA VAL A 337 3.74 9.10 -14.82
C VAL A 337 4.26 8.28 -13.66
N PHE A 338 5.13 8.87 -12.86
CA PHE A 338 5.74 8.21 -11.71
C PHE A 338 5.14 8.70 -10.39
N LEU A 339 4.72 7.78 -9.50
CA LEU A 339 4.22 8.14 -8.18
C LEU A 339 5.27 8.90 -7.38
N ASN A 340 6.51 8.41 -7.37
CA ASN A 340 7.62 8.99 -6.62
C ASN A 340 8.44 10.00 -7.43
N ARG A 341 7.85 10.70 -8.41
CA ARG A 341 8.56 11.69 -9.23
C ARG A 341 9.34 12.71 -8.40
N ASN A 342 8.81 13.14 -7.26
CA ASN A 342 9.47 14.11 -6.37
C ASN A 342 10.68 13.52 -5.60
N ALA A 343 10.91 12.19 -5.67
CA ALA A 343 12.09 11.51 -5.12
C ALA A 343 13.28 11.44 -6.09
N PHE A 344 13.08 11.75 -7.37
CA PHE A 344 14.17 11.73 -8.34
C PHE A 344 15.10 12.93 -8.17
N SER A 345 16.35 12.78 -8.57
CA SER A 345 17.40 13.81 -8.56
C SER A 345 17.14 14.92 -9.58
N TYR A 346 16.26 14.68 -10.55
CA TYR A 346 15.90 15.63 -11.59
C TYR A 346 14.75 16.54 -11.12
N PRO A 347 14.91 17.87 -11.05
CA PRO A 347 13.80 18.79 -10.80
C PRO A 347 12.78 18.80 -11.96
N LYS A 348 11.55 19.25 -11.71
CA LYS A 348 10.43 19.21 -12.70
C LYS A 348 10.74 19.93 -14.02
N ASN A 349 11.53 21.00 -13.98
CA ASN A 349 11.95 21.73 -15.19
C ASN A 349 12.92 20.92 -16.08
N LEU A 350 13.44 19.79 -15.60
CA LEU A 350 14.30 18.87 -16.34
C LEU A 350 13.60 17.54 -16.66
N ASP A 351 12.26 17.50 -16.73
CA ASP A 351 11.49 16.28 -17.06
C ASP A 351 11.92 15.62 -18.38
N LYS A 352 12.42 16.41 -19.35
CA LYS A 352 12.96 15.87 -20.61
C LYS A 352 14.20 14.99 -20.42
N GLN A 353 14.91 15.12 -19.30
CA GLN A 353 16.07 14.30 -18.97
C GLN A 353 15.69 12.99 -18.28
N LEU A 354 14.40 12.75 -17.98
CA LEU A 354 13.99 11.45 -17.45
C LEU A 354 14.09 10.36 -18.51
N ASP A 355 13.81 10.71 -19.77
CA ASP A 355 14.03 9.84 -20.93
C ASP A 355 15.54 9.63 -21.14
N GLY A 356 15.97 8.38 -21.23
CA GLY A 356 17.36 7.94 -21.29
C GLY A 356 18.10 7.87 -19.94
N ASN A 357 17.48 8.29 -18.81
CA ASN A 357 18.12 8.20 -17.48
C ASN A 357 17.29 7.44 -16.45
N ILE A 358 15.99 7.70 -16.37
CA ILE A 358 15.04 7.01 -15.46
C ILE A 358 14.24 5.96 -16.22
N TYR A 359 13.95 6.23 -17.49
CA TYR A 359 13.29 5.27 -18.36
C TYR A 359 13.71 5.46 -19.81
N GLU A 360 13.54 4.41 -20.60
CA GLU A 360 13.54 4.44 -22.05
C GLU A 360 12.25 3.78 -22.54
N TYR A 361 11.77 4.12 -23.73
CA TYR A 361 10.60 3.47 -24.28
C TYR A 361 10.68 3.26 -25.79
N GLU A 362 9.98 2.21 -26.21
CA GLU A 362 9.80 1.82 -27.60
C GLU A 362 8.30 1.65 -27.87
N VAL A 363 7.84 2.11 -29.02
CA VAL A 363 6.46 1.94 -29.46
C VAL A 363 6.38 0.72 -30.36
N TYR A 364 5.37 -0.11 -30.15
CA TYR A 364 5.09 -1.30 -30.96
C TYR A 364 3.64 -1.26 -31.45
N VAL A 365 3.39 -1.84 -32.61
CA VAL A 365 2.05 -2.17 -33.09
C VAL A 365 1.84 -3.67 -32.98
N GLU A 366 0.63 -4.07 -32.61
CA GLU A 366 0.22 -5.48 -32.59
C GLU A 366 -0.31 -5.85 -33.98
N ASP A 367 0.37 -6.77 -34.66
CA ASP A 367 -0.08 -7.31 -35.94
C ASP A 367 -1.20 -8.36 -35.73
N ASN A 368 -1.89 -8.77 -36.79
CA ASN A 368 -3.06 -9.68 -36.70
C ASN A 368 -2.77 -11.03 -36.05
N ASP A 369 -1.51 -11.47 -36.04
CA ASP A 369 -1.07 -12.70 -35.39
C ASP A 369 -0.69 -12.50 -33.91
N HIS A 370 -0.98 -11.32 -33.35
CA HIS A 370 -0.63 -10.85 -32.01
C HIS A 370 0.87 -10.67 -31.77
N THR A 371 1.68 -10.60 -32.82
CA THR A 371 3.10 -10.26 -32.67
C THR A 371 3.29 -8.77 -32.53
N LEU A 372 4.25 -8.37 -31.69
CA LEU A 372 4.60 -6.96 -31.52
C LEU A 372 5.73 -6.58 -32.45
N ARG A 373 5.48 -5.65 -33.37
CA ARG A 373 6.47 -5.11 -34.29
C ARG A 373 6.82 -3.67 -33.90
N PRO A 374 8.12 -3.31 -33.81
CA PRO A 374 8.52 -1.96 -33.41
C PRO A 374 8.06 -0.94 -34.46
N LEU A 375 7.61 0.21 -33.97
CA LEU A 375 7.20 1.38 -34.73
C LEU A 375 8.20 2.51 -34.48
N LEU A 376 8.91 2.92 -35.52
CA LEU A 376 9.89 4.01 -35.43
C LEU A 376 9.18 5.37 -35.37
N ASN A 377 9.83 6.37 -34.78
CA ASN A 377 9.26 7.72 -34.66
C ASN A 377 8.90 8.36 -36.01
N ALA A 378 9.59 8.00 -37.09
CA ALA A 378 9.27 8.44 -38.44
C ALA A 378 7.91 7.93 -38.93
N ASP A 379 7.45 6.81 -38.40
CA ASP A 379 6.23 6.11 -38.78
C ASP A 379 5.06 6.46 -37.86
N TRP A 380 5.18 7.42 -36.93
CA TRP A 380 4.11 7.76 -36.00
C TRP A 380 2.86 8.38 -36.65
N LYS A 381 2.92 8.70 -37.95
CA LYS A 381 1.83 9.32 -38.69
C LYS A 381 0.96 8.28 -39.42
N ASN A 382 -0.33 8.61 -39.60
CA ASN A 382 -1.32 7.83 -40.35
C ASN A 382 -1.41 6.36 -39.90
N GLN A 383 -1.30 6.14 -38.60
CA GLN A 383 -1.40 4.82 -38.00
C GLN A 383 -2.85 4.33 -38.03
N ILE A 384 -3.02 3.05 -38.36
CA ILE A 384 -4.31 2.36 -38.45
C ILE A 384 -4.39 1.13 -37.55
N ALA A 385 -3.34 0.86 -36.77
CA ALA A 385 -3.29 -0.30 -35.89
C ALA A 385 -4.35 -0.18 -34.79
N GLU A 386 -5.07 -1.27 -34.53
CA GLU A 386 -6.09 -1.29 -33.46
C GLU A 386 -5.46 -1.33 -32.07
N ARG A 387 -4.21 -1.82 -31.95
CA ARG A 387 -3.51 -1.91 -30.67
C ARG A 387 -2.07 -1.45 -30.79
N ILE A 388 -1.71 -0.51 -29.92
CA ILE A 388 -0.34 -0.03 -29.71
C ILE A 388 0.14 -0.54 -28.36
N TRP A 389 1.41 -0.87 -28.28
CA TRP A 389 2.09 -1.22 -27.04
C TRP A 389 3.26 -0.31 -26.81
N ILE A 390 3.37 0.22 -25.59
CA ILE A 390 4.55 0.97 -25.14
C ILE A 390 5.37 0.03 -24.27
N LYS A 391 6.53 -0.39 -24.77
CA LYS A 391 7.53 -1.10 -23.98
C LYS A 391 8.39 -0.07 -23.28
N THR A 392 8.36 -0.08 -21.96
CA THR A 392 9.13 0.82 -21.10
C THR A 392 10.21 0.02 -20.40
N HIS A 393 11.46 0.47 -20.49
CA HIS A 393 12.56 0.02 -19.65
C HIS A 393 12.78 1.06 -18.55
N LEU A 394 12.67 0.64 -17.30
CA LEU A 394 12.90 1.47 -16.12
C LEU A 394 14.33 1.28 -15.60
N HIS A 395 14.97 2.39 -15.21
CA HIS A 395 16.31 2.43 -14.64
C HIS A 395 16.30 3.08 -13.25
N PRO A 396 17.16 2.65 -12.32
CA PRO A 396 17.35 3.37 -11.07
C PRO A 396 17.92 4.76 -11.37
N ASP A 397 17.52 5.75 -10.57
CA ASP A 397 18.06 7.10 -10.69
C ASP A 397 19.59 7.08 -10.56
N PRO A 398 20.33 7.56 -11.58
CA PRO A 398 21.78 7.38 -11.65
C PRO A 398 22.53 8.18 -10.58
N TYR A 399 21.90 9.17 -9.95
CA TYR A 399 22.54 10.03 -8.97
C TYR A 399 22.21 9.66 -7.52
N ASN A 400 20.97 9.26 -7.24
CA ASN A 400 20.53 8.95 -5.88
C ASN A 400 20.04 7.50 -5.66
N GLY A 401 20.01 6.69 -6.71
CA GLY A 401 19.65 5.27 -6.66
C GLY A 401 18.17 4.97 -6.42
N VAL A 402 17.29 5.97 -6.48
CA VAL A 402 15.84 5.78 -6.32
C VAL A 402 15.27 4.99 -7.48
N ASN A 403 14.50 3.96 -7.18
CA ASN A 403 13.82 3.18 -8.21
C ASN A 403 12.48 3.84 -8.60
N PRO A 404 12.17 3.94 -9.91
CA PRO A 404 10.93 4.56 -10.36
C PRO A 404 9.71 3.71 -10.02
N CYS A 405 8.63 4.38 -9.61
CA CYS A 405 7.30 3.79 -9.41
C CYS A 405 6.36 4.23 -10.54
N LEU A 406 6.38 3.53 -11.67
CA LEU A 406 5.55 3.85 -12.83
C LEU A 406 4.07 3.57 -12.54
N HIS A 407 3.25 4.61 -12.47
CA HIS A 407 1.83 4.52 -12.18
C HIS A 407 0.97 4.31 -13.43
N ALA A 408 1.31 5.06 -14.47
CA ALA A 408 0.55 5.12 -15.72
C ALA A 408 1.44 5.56 -16.87
N VAL A 409 1.02 5.22 -18.08
CA VAL A 409 1.56 5.76 -19.33
C VAL A 409 0.41 6.45 -20.07
N ARG A 410 0.68 7.65 -20.58
CA ARG A 410 -0.28 8.43 -21.36
C ARG A 410 0.21 8.57 -22.79
N LEU A 411 -0.61 8.11 -23.73
CA LEU A 411 -0.40 8.25 -25.16
C LEU A 411 -1.18 9.47 -25.65
N HIS A 412 -0.47 10.50 -26.11
CA HIS A 412 -1.05 11.68 -26.76
C HIS A 412 -1.08 11.45 -28.27
N TYR A 413 -2.23 11.71 -28.89
CA TYR A 413 -2.43 11.43 -30.32
C TYR A 413 -3.43 12.40 -30.95
N THR A 414 -3.35 12.58 -32.26
CA THR A 414 -4.35 13.29 -33.05
C THR A 414 -5.12 12.34 -33.94
N LYS A 415 -6.44 12.55 -34.11
CA LYS A 415 -7.25 11.74 -35.05
C LYS A 415 -7.37 12.45 -36.40
N GLU A 416 -7.09 11.74 -37.48
CA GLU A 416 -7.46 12.19 -38.82
C GLU A 416 -8.92 11.82 -39.07
N SER A 417 -9.67 12.75 -39.68
CA SER A 417 -11.12 12.65 -39.89
C SER A 417 -11.48 11.78 -41.08
#